data_AF-A0A1G0ZT50-F1
#
_entry.id   AF-A0A1G0ZT50-F1
#
_cell.length_a   1.000
_cell.length_b   1.000
_cell.length_c   1.000
_cell.angle_alpha   90.00
_cell.angle_beta   90.00
_cell.angle_gamma   90.00
#
_symmetry.space_group_name_H-M   'P 1'
#
loop_
_entity.id
_entity.type
_entity.pdbx_description
1 polymer ?
#
loop_
_entity_poly.entity_id
_entity_poly.type
_entity_poly.pdbx_seq_one_letter_code
_entity_poly.pdbx_strand_id
1 'polypeptide(L)'
;MRDVLQQSVNKLHDIFDNTDMDIEWKKMQNKFEEAKYNPGDVTPLADCIFSILLAARSRGFTVKMVMDSLEEVADKNLKRKWKKMSDGTYQAI
;
A
#
# COMPACT_ATOMS: atom_id res chain seq x y z
N MET A 1 -3.37 -2.08 30.14
CA MET A 1 -3.99 -2.03 28.80
C MET A 1 -3.77 -0.68 28.11
N ARG A 2 -3.97 0.47 28.78
CA ARG A 2 -3.61 1.80 28.25
C ARG A 2 -2.11 1.96 27.91
N ASP A 3 -1.22 1.47 28.77
CA ASP A 3 0.24 1.63 28.54
C ASP A 3 0.75 0.85 27.33
N VAL A 4 0.20 -0.34 27.07
CA VAL A 4 0.54 -1.15 25.89
C VAL A 4 0.11 -0.44 24.61
N LEU A 5 -1.09 0.14 24.62
CA LEU A 5 -1.60 0.89 23.47
C LEU A 5 -0.74 2.12 23.19
N GLN A 6 -0.36 2.86 24.24
CA GLN A 6 0.51 4.03 24.11
C GLN A 6 1.90 3.66 23.60
N GLN A 7 2.48 2.55 24.07
CA GLN A 7 3.74 2.04 23.55
C GLN A 7 3.66 1.63 22.08
N SER A 8 2.56 0.98 21.67
CA SER A 8 2.33 0.66 20.26
C SER A 8 2.19 1.91 19.39
N VAL A 9 1.48 2.94 19.89
CA VAL A 9 1.33 4.22 19.20
C VAL A 9 2.67 4.93 19.08
N ASN A 10 3.47 5.03 20.15
CA ASN A 10 4.79 5.66 20.11
C ASN A 10 5.73 4.92 19.14
N LYS A 11 5.72 3.59 19.17
CA LYS A 11 6.51 2.77 18.25
C LYS A 11 6.10 2.98 16.80
N LEU A 12 4.80 3.15 16.54
CA LEU A 12 4.32 3.55 15.22
C LEU A 12 4.89 4.92 14.86
N HIS A 13 4.79 5.93 15.74
CA HIS A 13 5.38 7.25 15.48
C HIS A 13 6.87 7.18 15.12
N ASP A 14 7.68 6.43 15.88
CA ASP A 14 9.11 6.26 15.60
C ASP A 14 9.37 5.61 14.23
N ILE A 15 8.55 4.63 13.84
CA ILE A 15 8.61 4.03 12.52
C ILE A 15 8.28 5.09 11.46
N PHE A 16 7.15 5.79 11.60
CA PHE A 16 6.70 6.80 10.65
C PHE A 16 7.70 7.95 10.45
N ASP A 17 8.42 8.36 11.50
CA ASP A 17 9.30 9.52 11.46
C ASP A 17 10.72 9.18 10.94
N ASN A 18 11.13 7.90 10.99
CA ASN A 18 12.45 7.44 10.53
C ASN A 18 12.40 6.57 9.26
N THR A 19 11.25 6.52 8.59
CA THR A 19 11.07 5.67 7.40
C THR A 19 11.74 6.29 6.17
N ASP A 20 12.69 5.56 5.59
CA ASP A 20 13.25 5.86 4.28
C ASP A 20 12.27 5.44 3.18
N MET A 21 11.85 6.44 2.41
CA MET A 21 10.87 6.31 1.35
C MET A 21 11.31 5.40 0.19
N ASP A 22 12.60 5.40 -0.14
CA ASP A 22 13.13 4.59 -1.23
C ASP A 22 13.15 3.11 -0.84
N ILE A 23 13.43 2.83 0.45
CA ILE A 23 13.38 1.48 1.00
C ILE A 23 11.95 0.93 0.99
N GLU A 24 10.97 1.72 1.43
CA GLU A 24 9.57 1.29 1.43
C GLU A 24 9.02 1.09 0.01
N TRP A 25 9.40 1.95 -0.93
CA TRP A 25 9.03 1.76 -2.33
C TRP A 25 9.55 0.43 -2.90
N LYS A 26 10.80 0.09 -2.59
CA LYS A 26 11.40 -1.20 -2.99
C LYS A 26 10.70 -2.39 -2.34
N LYS A 27 10.28 -2.28 -1.08
CA LYS A 27 9.49 -3.33 -0.40
C LYS A 27 8.14 -3.54 -1.08
N MET A 28 7.42 -2.47 -1.41
CA MET A 28 6.15 -2.56 -2.14
C MET A 28 6.31 -3.29 -3.47
N GLN A 29 7.34 -2.97 -4.25
CA GLN A 29 7.62 -3.66 -5.51
C GLN A 29 7.82 -5.17 -5.31
N ASN A 30 8.62 -5.57 -4.32
CA ASN A 30 8.83 -6.98 -4.01
C ASN A 30 7.53 -7.67 -3.58
N LYS A 31 6.70 -7.02 -2.76
CA LYS A 31 5.39 -7.54 -2.34
C LYS A 31 4.42 -7.70 -3.50
N PHE A 32 4.41 -6.77 -4.45
CA PHE A 32 3.63 -6.94 -5.68
C PHE A 32 4.10 -8.13 -6.52
N GLU A 33 5.41 -8.38 -6.60
CA GLU A 33 5.91 -9.59 -7.26
C GLU A 33 5.49 -10.87 -6.50
N GLU A 34 5.62 -10.91 -5.17
CA GLU A 34 5.14 -12.04 -4.34
C GLU A 34 3.65 -12.33 -4.56
N ALA A 35 2.82 -11.28 -4.63
CA ALA A 35 1.38 -11.40 -4.86
C ALA A 35 1.03 -12.04 -6.22
N LYS A 36 1.90 -11.91 -7.24
CA LYS A 36 1.70 -12.58 -8.54
C LYS A 36 1.79 -14.10 -8.42
N TYR A 37 2.61 -14.60 -7.48
CA TYR A 37 2.84 -16.03 -7.29
C TYR A 37 1.83 -16.67 -6.32
N ASN A 38 1.19 -15.88 -5.44
CA ASN A 38 0.18 -16.34 -4.47
C ASN A 38 -1.15 -15.57 -4.62
N PRO A 39 -1.93 -15.80 -5.69
CA PRO A 39 -3.21 -15.13 -5.88
C PRO A 39 -4.19 -15.53 -4.76
N GLY A 40 -4.56 -14.56 -3.92
CA GLY A 40 -5.46 -14.75 -2.76
C GLY A 40 -4.82 -14.41 -1.41
N ASP A 41 -3.50 -14.26 -1.34
CA ASP A 41 -2.83 -13.71 -0.16
C ASP A 41 -3.06 -12.19 -0.08
N VAL A 42 -3.64 -11.74 1.04
CA VAL A 42 -3.94 -10.32 1.29
C VAL A 42 -2.77 -9.58 1.94
N THR A 43 -1.79 -10.30 2.47
CA THR A 43 -0.64 -9.74 3.18
C THR A 43 0.16 -8.75 2.31
N PRO A 44 0.48 -9.06 1.04
CA PRO A 44 1.19 -8.12 0.18
C PRO A 44 0.42 -6.82 -0.07
N LEU A 45 -0.92 -6.91 -0.16
CA LEU A 45 -1.77 -5.73 -0.34
C LEU A 45 -1.80 -4.88 0.93
N ALA A 46 -1.93 -5.50 2.10
CA ALA A 46 -1.91 -4.81 3.38
C ALA A 46 -0.57 -4.11 3.64
N ASP A 47 0.55 -4.77 3.33
CA ASP A 47 1.89 -4.19 3.43
C ASP A 47 2.04 -2.97 2.50
N CYS A 48 1.54 -3.06 1.27
CA CYS A 48 1.56 -1.93 0.34
C CYS A 48 0.76 -0.73 0.84
N ILE A 49 -0.45 -0.96 1.40
CA ILE A 49 -1.25 0.11 1.99
C ILE A 49 -0.50 0.74 3.17
N PHE A 50 0.15 -0.07 4.01
CA PHE A 50 0.93 0.41 5.14
C PHE A 50 2.10 1.31 4.70
N SER A 51 2.88 0.90 3.69
CA SER A 51 3.95 1.72 3.13
C SER A 51 3.45 3.02 2.50
N ILE A 52 2.27 3.03 1.86
CA ILE A 52 1.66 4.27 1.34
C ILE A 52 1.27 5.21 2.49
N LEU A 53 0.68 4.69 3.57
CA LEU A 53 0.33 5.49 4.74
C LEU A 53 1.58 6.06 5.44
N LEU A 54 2.68 5.29 5.47
CA LEU A 54 3.99 5.75 5.95
C LEU A 54 4.48 6.97 5.16
N ALA A 55 4.43 6.86 3.84
CA ALA A 55 4.82 7.92 2.91
C ALA A 55 3.98 9.18 3.01
N ALA A 56 2.68 8.99 3.18
CA ALA A 56 1.72 10.07 3.23
C ALA A 56 1.90 10.92 4.50
N ARG A 57 2.17 10.26 5.64
CA ARG A 57 2.39 10.95 6.91
C ARG A 57 3.62 11.86 6.88
N SER A 58 4.74 11.42 6.31
CA SER A 58 5.96 12.26 6.22
C SER A 58 5.74 13.54 5.38
N ARG A 59 4.67 13.58 4.58
CA ARG A 59 4.26 14.73 3.76
C ARG A 59 3.04 15.48 4.32
N GLY A 60 2.58 15.14 5.52
CA GLY A 60 1.46 15.83 6.19
C GLY A 60 0.07 15.45 5.66
N PHE A 61 -0.06 14.36 4.89
CA PHE A 61 -1.35 13.89 4.43
C PHE A 61 -2.07 13.08 5.52
N THR A 62 -3.39 13.23 5.61
CA THR A 62 -4.21 12.44 6.53
C THR A 62 -4.51 11.06 5.94
N VAL A 63 -4.74 10.07 6.81
CA VAL A 63 -5.17 8.71 6.40
C VAL A 63 -6.39 8.78 5.48
N LYS A 64 -7.37 9.64 5.79
CA LYS A 64 -8.57 9.81 4.96
C LYS A 64 -8.21 10.20 3.53
N MET A 65 -7.34 11.20 3.34
CA MET A 65 -6.94 11.66 2.00
C MET A 65 -6.27 10.55 1.19
N VAL A 66 -5.47 9.71 1.85
CA VAL A 66 -4.82 8.55 1.21
C VAL A 66 -5.88 7.53 0.77
N MET A 67 -6.80 7.17 1.67
CA MET A 67 -7.85 6.20 1.38
C MET A 67 -8.78 6.70 0.27
N ASP A 68 -9.20 7.98 0.31
CA ASP A 68 -10.02 8.60 -0.75
C ASP A 68 -9.29 8.52 -2.12
N SER A 69 -7.98 8.79 -2.14
CA SER A 69 -7.18 8.72 -3.37
C SER A 69 -7.02 7.30 -3.90
N LEU A 70 -6.83 6.32 -3.01
CA LEU A 70 -6.76 4.91 -3.36
C LEU A 70 -8.10 4.41 -3.91
N GLU A 71 -9.21 4.83 -3.31
CA GLU A 71 -10.56 4.54 -3.79
C GLU A 71 -10.76 5.09 -5.21
N GLU A 72 -10.39 6.35 -5.47
CA GLU A 72 -10.49 6.93 -6.81
C GLU A 72 -9.67 6.15 -7.86
N VAL A 73 -8.46 5.72 -7.52
CA VAL A 73 -7.61 4.91 -8.39
C VAL A 73 -8.21 3.52 -8.61
N ALA A 74 -8.73 2.88 -7.58
CA ALA A 74 -9.40 1.59 -7.68
C ALA A 74 -10.64 1.69 -8.58
N ASP A 75 -11.47 2.70 -8.39
CA ASP A 75 -12.66 2.99 -9.19
C ASP A 75 -12.32 3.19 -10.67
N LYS A 76 -11.29 3.99 -10.96
CA LYS A 76 -10.79 4.19 -12.32
C LYS A 76 -10.34 2.88 -12.96
N ASN A 77 -9.68 2.01 -12.20
CA ASN A 77 -9.23 0.71 -12.70
C ASN A 77 -10.37 -0.28 -12.90
N LEU A 78 -11.38 -0.31 -12.02
CA LEU A 78 -12.56 -1.16 -12.17
C LEU A 78 -13.41 -0.78 -13.38
N LYS A 79 -13.47 0.51 -13.71
CA LYS A 79 -14.21 1.02 -14.89
C LYS A 79 -13.51 0.76 -16.23
N ARG A 80 -12.23 0.35 -16.22
CA ARG A 80 -11.48 0.04 -17.45
C ARG A 80 -11.87 -1.32 -18.00
N LYS A 81 -11.89 -1.44 -19.32
CA LYS A 81 -11.93 -2.74 -19.98
C LYS A 81 -10.53 -3.32 -19.96
N TRP A 82 -10.40 -4.52 -19.41
CA TRP A 82 -9.13 -5.22 -19.35
C TRP A 82 -9.07 -6.31 -20.42
N LYS A 83 -8.00 -6.31 -21.22
CA LYS A 83 -7.66 -7.40 -22.13
C LYS A 83 -6.63 -8.30 -21.49
N LYS A 84 -6.87 -9.61 -21.49
CA LYS A 84 -5.82 -10.59 -21.21
C LYS A 84 -4.91 -10.71 -22.43
N MET A 85 -3.61 -10.54 -22.22
CA MET A 85 -2.57 -10.64 -23.23
C MET A 85 -2.07 -12.08 -23.37
N SER A 86 -1.31 -12.36 -24.44
CA SER A 86 -0.77 -13.70 -24.72
C SER A 86 0.25 -14.18 -23.70
N ASP A 87 0.91 -13.26 -23.00
CA ASP A 87 1.85 -13.53 -21.90
C ASP A 87 1.14 -13.75 -20.53
N GLY A 88 -0.19 -13.70 -20.51
CA GLY A 88 -0.99 -13.86 -19.29
C GLY A 88 -1.21 -12.58 -18.48
N THR A 89 -0.60 -11.47 -18.87
CA THR A 89 -0.81 -10.16 -18.23
C THR A 89 -2.15 -9.53 -18.65
N TYR A 90 -2.60 -8.50 -17.93
CA TYR A 90 -3.79 -7.72 -18.28
C TYR A 90 -3.40 -6.29 -18.63
N GLN A 91 -3.92 -5.77 -19.75
CA GLN A 91 -3.74 -4.39 -20.17
C GLN A 91 -5.11 -3.69 -20.31
N ALA A 92 -5.15 -2.41 -19.95
CA ALA A 92 -6.33 -1.58 -20.14
C ALA A 92 -6.50 -1.22 -21.62
N ILE A 93 -7.73 -1.28 -22.14
CA ILE A 93 -8.13 -0.90 -23.51
C ILE A 93 -8.99 0.37 -23.48
#